data_AF-A0A1H0PEA1-F1
#
_entry.id   AF-A0A1H0PEA1-F1
#
_cell.length_a   1.000
_cell.length_b   1.000
_cell.length_c   1.000
_cell.angle_alpha   90.00
_cell.angle_beta   90.00
_cell.angle_gamma   90.00
#
_symmetry.space_group_name_H-M   'P 1'
#
loop_
_entity.id
_entity.type
_entity.pdbx_description
1 polymer ?
#
loop_
_entity_poly.entity_id
_entity_poly.type
_entity_poly.pdbx_seq_one_letter_code
_entity_poly.pdbx_strand_id
1 'polypeptide(L)'
;MNRNSKVVLGVLVVLGLAAWVITLGLIGSGGDDESSAFHSDETSDYHRWENYAGQSIPRFTDTDSRQLSEELAEAEQRYGLCFGWRLTDGGEDRETSGPSDYDIGGSGEEDSSSESDSGFDFETSDPDEFTSEEDPSHSYDQGSSRGPNTPADTCEEWVEVRATVAYTSEYSEDWSAVELTVEQSPDSGMELPHESDFAELGITAERFIEAPVDTTGQAALALPLLLSQEGSLPARPAESSTGTQPEESLPDAGTAIPGLWRWIWLGVLGAVTVVSLVFGVVGIVRQRSANDSDGPPPPHQPPGGGPPSGPPGPPTPPGPPGPPAPPQWPGQPPPDGGAPPPPPRGMSPGDR
;
A
#
# COMPACT_ATOMS: atom_id res chain seq x y z
N MET A 1 20.81 -0.22 61.32
CA MET A 1 20.08 -0.58 60.08
C MET A 1 18.83 -1.33 60.49
N ASN A 2 17.69 -0.65 60.54
CA ASN A 2 16.47 -1.16 61.15
C ASN A 2 15.92 -2.36 60.37
N ARG A 3 15.39 -3.35 61.08
CA ARG A 3 14.78 -4.56 60.51
C ARG A 3 13.76 -4.23 59.41
N ASN A 4 13.07 -3.10 59.55
CA ASN A 4 12.09 -2.60 58.59
C ASN A 4 12.73 -2.14 57.26
N SER A 5 13.96 -1.64 57.27
CA SER A 5 14.67 -1.18 56.06
C SER A 5 15.11 -2.36 55.18
N LYS A 6 15.42 -3.52 55.78
CA LYS A 6 15.73 -4.75 55.04
C LYS A 6 14.50 -5.34 54.33
N VAL A 7 13.31 -5.22 54.96
CA VAL A 7 12.05 -5.68 54.37
C VAL A 7 11.64 -4.81 53.19
N VAL A 8 11.73 -3.48 53.32
CA VAL A 8 11.39 -2.55 52.24
C VAL A 8 12.32 -2.73 51.03
N LEU A 9 13.62 -2.92 51.26
CA LEU A 9 14.58 -3.15 50.17
C LEU A 9 14.29 -4.47 49.42
N GLY A 10 13.94 -5.54 50.14
CA GLY A 10 13.59 -6.82 49.53
C GLY A 10 12.35 -6.75 48.64
N VAL A 11 11.31 -6.04 49.07
CA VAL A 11 10.08 -5.88 48.28
C VAL A 11 10.32 -5.08 47.00
N LEU A 12 11.16 -4.03 47.05
CA LEU A 12 11.49 -3.23 45.86
C LEU A 12 12.28 -4.02 44.82
N VAL A 13 13.20 -4.88 45.23
CA VAL A 13 13.98 -5.74 44.30
C VAL A 13 13.08 -6.75 43.61
N VAL A 14 12.13 -7.37 44.33
CA VAL A 14 11.21 -8.34 43.74
C VAL A 14 10.24 -7.67 42.76
N LEU A 15 9.70 -6.50 43.09
CA LEU A 15 8.84 -5.75 42.18
C LEU A 15 9.59 -5.24 40.95
N GLY A 16 10.85 -4.82 41.10
CA GLY A 16 11.71 -4.42 39.99
C GLY A 16 12.00 -5.57 39.02
N LEU A 17 12.32 -6.76 39.55
CA LEU A 17 12.53 -7.96 38.73
C LEU A 17 11.25 -8.44 38.06
N ALA A 18 10.11 -8.42 38.76
CA ALA A 18 8.83 -8.79 38.18
C ALA A 18 8.43 -7.82 37.05
N ALA A 19 8.60 -6.51 37.26
CA ALA A 19 8.37 -5.51 36.23
C ALA A 19 9.32 -5.71 35.03
N TRP A 20 10.61 -5.97 35.27
CA TRP A 20 11.58 -6.22 34.20
C TRP A 20 11.25 -7.48 33.40
N VAL A 21 10.83 -8.57 34.05
CA VAL A 21 10.37 -9.80 33.38
C VAL A 21 9.08 -9.57 32.60
N ILE A 22 8.14 -8.77 33.10
CA ILE A 22 6.92 -8.40 32.36
C ILE A 22 7.25 -7.50 31.17
N THR A 23 8.24 -6.61 31.30
CA THR A 23 8.68 -5.74 30.21
C THR A 23 9.43 -6.53 29.14
N LEU A 24 10.26 -7.50 29.55
CA LEU A 24 10.91 -8.44 28.62
C LEU A 24 9.92 -9.42 27.98
N GLY A 25 8.88 -9.83 28.69
CA GLY A 25 7.80 -10.65 28.13
C GLY A 25 7.00 -9.89 27.08
N LEU A 26 6.59 -8.65 27.36
CA LEU A 26 5.85 -7.83 26.40
C LEU A 26 6.69 -7.35 25.20
N ILE A 27 8.02 -7.35 25.31
CA ILE A 27 8.93 -7.03 24.19
C ILE A 27 9.39 -8.31 23.46
N GLY A 28 9.27 -9.49 24.08
CA GLY A 28 9.86 -10.75 23.60
C GLY A 28 8.88 -11.87 23.26
N SER A 29 7.56 -11.69 23.44
CA SER A 29 6.55 -12.72 23.13
C SER A 29 5.45 -12.24 22.19
N GLY A 30 5.71 -11.23 21.36
CA GLY A 30 4.80 -10.80 20.30
C GLY A 30 5.49 -11.01 18.95
N GLY A 31 5.15 -12.11 18.27
CA GLY A 31 5.63 -12.43 16.94
C GLY A 31 6.02 -13.89 16.79
N ASP A 32 5.14 -14.81 17.20
CA ASP A 32 5.20 -16.18 16.68
C ASP A 32 4.83 -16.08 15.18
N ASP A 33 5.83 -16.19 14.30
CA ASP A 33 5.75 -16.69 12.93
C ASP A 33 4.65 -16.18 11.97
N GLU A 34 4.08 -14.99 12.18
CA GLU A 34 3.00 -14.44 11.33
C GLU A 34 3.48 -13.45 10.24
N SER A 35 4.77 -13.08 10.19
CA SER A 35 5.27 -12.03 9.27
C SER A 35 6.08 -12.53 8.07
N SER A 36 6.13 -13.83 7.79
CA SER A 36 6.69 -14.34 6.53
C SER A 36 5.61 -14.65 5.48
N ALA A 37 4.33 -14.61 5.88
CA ALA A 37 3.24 -14.70 4.93
C ALA A 37 3.08 -13.33 4.25
N PHE A 38 2.99 -13.33 2.93
CA PHE A 38 2.73 -12.13 2.13
C PHE A 38 1.38 -11.47 2.50
N HIS A 39 0.47 -12.29 3.03
CA HIS A 39 -0.85 -11.92 3.55
C HIS A 39 -0.83 -11.80 5.07
N SER A 40 -1.37 -10.71 5.59
CA SER A 40 -1.66 -10.55 7.02
C SER A 40 -3.12 -10.89 7.33
N ASP A 41 -3.50 -10.83 8.60
CA ASP A 41 -4.92 -10.81 8.99
C ASP A 41 -5.72 -9.74 8.22
N GLU A 42 -5.06 -8.71 7.68
CA GLU A 42 -5.67 -7.59 6.98
C GLU A 42 -5.80 -7.74 5.45
N THR A 43 -5.26 -8.83 4.89
CA THR A 43 -5.20 -9.04 3.44
C THR A 43 -5.51 -10.49 3.07
N SER A 44 -6.39 -10.70 2.11
CA SER A 44 -6.69 -12.04 1.59
C SER A 44 -5.99 -12.30 0.26
N ASP A 45 -5.77 -13.57 -0.07
CA ASP A 45 -5.40 -14.00 -1.41
C ASP A 45 -6.41 -13.44 -2.42
N TYR A 46 -5.93 -12.89 -3.54
CA TYR A 46 -6.83 -12.49 -4.61
C TYR A 46 -7.45 -13.72 -5.28
N HIS A 47 -8.75 -13.63 -5.49
CA HIS A 47 -9.52 -14.68 -6.12
C HIS A 47 -10.29 -14.07 -7.29
N ARG A 48 -9.88 -14.40 -8.52
CA ARG A 48 -10.50 -13.90 -9.77
C ARG A 48 -12.03 -14.06 -9.83
N TRP A 49 -12.61 -15.01 -9.11
CA TRP A 49 -14.06 -15.24 -9.10
C TRP A 49 -14.84 -14.33 -8.13
N GLU A 50 -14.16 -13.66 -7.20
CA GLU A 50 -14.77 -12.71 -6.27
C GLU A 50 -15.12 -11.38 -6.97
N ASN A 51 -16.00 -10.60 -6.37
CA ASN A 51 -16.41 -9.30 -6.91
C ASN A 51 -15.80 -8.20 -6.07
N TYR A 52 -14.82 -7.52 -6.64
CA TYR A 52 -14.20 -6.35 -6.03
C TYR A 52 -14.84 -5.10 -6.65
N ALA A 53 -15.63 -4.38 -5.85
CA ALA A 53 -16.34 -3.17 -6.28
C ALA A 53 -15.80 -1.92 -5.57
N GLY A 54 -14.49 -1.92 -5.30
CA GLY A 54 -13.78 -0.80 -4.66
C GLY A 54 -13.51 0.37 -5.59
N GLN A 55 -12.68 1.30 -5.09
CA GLN A 55 -12.15 2.38 -5.92
C GLN A 55 -11.19 1.83 -6.97
N SER A 56 -11.01 2.54 -8.09
CA SER A 56 -9.95 2.20 -9.05
C SER A 56 -8.58 2.36 -8.41
N ILE A 57 -7.65 1.45 -8.70
CA ILE A 57 -6.29 1.56 -8.17
C ILE A 57 -5.55 2.78 -8.75
N PRO A 58 -4.63 3.41 -7.99
CA PRO A 58 -3.64 4.32 -8.56
C PRO A 58 -2.87 3.66 -9.69
N ARG A 59 -2.66 4.41 -10.78
CA ARG A 59 -2.06 3.94 -12.03
C ARG A 59 -0.69 4.55 -12.22
N PHE A 60 0.19 3.87 -12.95
CA PHE A 60 1.50 4.42 -13.27
C PHE A 60 1.37 5.68 -14.13
N THR A 61 2.17 6.71 -13.83
CA THR A 61 2.33 7.82 -14.77
C THR A 61 3.37 7.49 -15.84
N ASP A 62 3.34 8.22 -16.95
CA ASP A 62 4.39 8.14 -17.99
C ASP A 62 5.79 8.44 -17.43
N THR A 63 5.89 9.32 -16.42
CA THR A 63 7.17 9.66 -15.79
C THR A 63 7.68 8.49 -14.93
N ASP A 64 6.81 7.92 -14.10
CA ASP A 64 7.18 6.80 -13.21
C ASP A 64 7.57 5.56 -14.02
N SER A 65 6.79 5.24 -15.06
CA SER A 65 7.05 4.10 -15.95
C SER A 65 8.37 4.23 -16.71
N ARG A 66 8.67 5.44 -17.20
CA ARG A 66 9.93 5.69 -17.91
C ARG A 66 11.12 5.59 -16.96
N GLN A 67 11.01 6.16 -15.76
CA GLN A 67 12.06 6.05 -14.75
C GLN A 67 12.32 4.58 -14.40
N LEU A 68 11.26 3.82 -14.13
CA LEU A 68 11.36 2.39 -13.83
C LEU A 68 12.00 1.60 -14.99
N SER A 69 11.63 1.91 -16.23
CA SER A 69 12.24 1.32 -17.43
C SER A 69 13.75 1.58 -17.48
N GLU A 70 14.17 2.82 -17.21
CA GLU A 70 15.59 3.22 -17.24
C GLU A 70 16.40 2.48 -16.17
N GLU A 71 15.85 2.35 -14.96
CA GLU A 71 16.49 1.61 -13.88
C GLU A 71 16.59 0.10 -14.20
N LEU A 72 15.54 -0.49 -14.77
CA LEU A 72 15.55 -1.90 -15.21
C LEU A 72 16.45 -2.14 -16.43
N ALA A 73 16.64 -1.14 -17.30
CA ALA A 73 17.57 -1.22 -18.43
C ALA A 73 19.02 -1.44 -17.99
N GLU A 74 19.42 -0.94 -16.82
CA GLU A 74 20.74 -1.24 -16.25
C GLU A 74 20.87 -2.71 -15.83
N ALA A 75 19.78 -3.29 -15.29
CA ALA A 75 19.73 -4.70 -14.93
C ALA A 75 19.76 -5.59 -16.18
N GLU A 76 19.01 -5.22 -17.23
CA GLU A 76 19.04 -5.94 -18.51
C GLU A 76 20.45 -5.95 -19.11
N GLN A 77 21.11 -4.79 -19.19
CA GLN A 77 22.47 -4.70 -19.72
C GLN A 77 23.45 -5.59 -18.95
N ARG A 78 23.19 -5.83 -17.66
CA ARG A 78 24.03 -6.63 -16.78
C ARG A 78 23.82 -8.13 -16.96
N TYR A 79 22.57 -8.56 -17.05
CA TYR A 79 22.22 -9.98 -17.03
C TYR A 79 21.85 -10.54 -18.41
N GLY A 80 21.64 -9.68 -19.41
CA GLY A 80 21.17 -10.07 -20.74
C GLY A 80 19.69 -10.48 -20.77
N LEU A 81 18.94 -10.19 -19.71
CA LEU A 81 17.55 -10.59 -19.51
C LEU A 81 16.65 -9.38 -19.40
N CYS A 82 15.51 -9.43 -20.09
CA CYS A 82 14.53 -8.36 -20.10
C CYS A 82 13.69 -8.40 -18.83
N PHE A 83 13.68 -7.31 -18.05
CA PHE A 83 12.92 -7.24 -16.80
C PHE A 83 11.65 -6.42 -17.01
N GLY A 84 10.51 -6.96 -16.61
CA GLY A 84 9.19 -6.38 -16.78
C GLY A 84 8.44 -6.11 -15.48
N TRP A 85 7.42 -5.27 -15.59
CA TRP A 85 6.39 -5.13 -14.58
C TRP A 85 5.01 -5.01 -15.23
N ARG A 86 3.99 -5.46 -14.50
CA ARG A 86 2.58 -5.25 -14.80
C ARG A 86 1.79 -5.04 -13.51
N LEU A 87 1.02 -3.96 -13.43
CA LEU A 87 0.06 -3.69 -12.38
C LEU A 87 -1.36 -3.82 -12.95
N THR A 88 -2.19 -4.65 -12.34
CA THR A 88 -3.55 -4.94 -12.80
C THR A 88 -4.55 -4.56 -11.73
N ASP A 89 -5.65 -3.93 -12.13
CA ASP A 89 -6.79 -3.68 -11.25
C ASP A 89 -7.71 -4.90 -11.26
N GLY A 90 -7.75 -5.62 -10.14
CA GLY A 90 -8.55 -6.83 -10.02
C GLY A 90 -10.06 -6.59 -10.09
N GLY A 91 -10.52 -5.33 -10.06
CA GLY A 91 -11.90 -4.98 -10.38
C GLY A 91 -12.26 -5.14 -11.86
N GLU A 92 -11.30 -5.01 -12.77
CA GLU A 92 -11.50 -4.99 -14.24
C GLU A 92 -11.25 -6.36 -14.89
N ASP A 93 -10.52 -7.26 -14.23
CA ASP A 93 -10.11 -8.57 -14.75
C ASP A 93 -11.26 -9.55 -15.07
N ARG A 94 -12.47 -9.21 -14.64
CA ARG A 94 -13.64 -10.08 -14.76
C ARG A 94 -14.13 -10.22 -16.21
N GLU A 95 -13.80 -9.29 -17.10
CA GLU A 95 -14.39 -9.24 -18.44
C GLU A 95 -13.57 -9.95 -19.52
N THR A 96 -12.24 -10.08 -19.36
CA THR A 96 -11.36 -10.56 -20.46
C THR A 96 -11.05 -12.06 -20.38
N SER A 97 -11.17 -12.68 -19.21
CA SER A 97 -10.91 -14.13 -19.03
C SER A 97 -12.12 -15.01 -19.33
N GLY A 98 -13.15 -14.49 -20.01
CA GLY A 98 -14.19 -15.33 -20.58
C GLY A 98 -13.51 -16.40 -21.42
N PRO A 99 -13.68 -17.70 -21.13
CA PRO A 99 -13.10 -18.77 -21.93
C PRO A 99 -13.62 -18.65 -23.36
N SER A 100 -12.84 -17.98 -24.21
CA SER A 100 -12.99 -18.07 -25.64
C SER A 100 -12.74 -19.53 -26.01
N ASP A 101 -13.68 -20.10 -26.74
CA ASP A 101 -13.64 -21.48 -27.22
C ASP A 101 -13.76 -22.58 -26.16
N TYR A 102 -14.90 -22.59 -25.45
CA TYR A 102 -15.64 -23.86 -25.44
C TYR A 102 -16.22 -24.09 -26.84
N ASP A 103 -15.35 -24.50 -27.77
CA ASP A 103 -15.75 -25.25 -28.94
C ASP A 103 -16.29 -26.58 -28.40
N ILE A 104 -17.57 -26.60 -28.02
CA ILE A 104 -18.34 -27.83 -27.87
C ILE A 104 -18.48 -28.38 -29.29
N GLY A 105 -17.37 -28.94 -29.77
CA GLY A 105 -17.32 -29.83 -30.90
C GLY A 105 -18.19 -31.02 -30.53
N GLY A 106 -19.46 -30.91 -30.87
CA GLY A 106 -20.40 -32.01 -30.85
C GLY A 106 -19.88 -33.09 -31.76
N SER A 107 -19.17 -34.06 -31.20
CA SER A 107 -18.98 -35.38 -31.78
C SER A 107 -20.30 -36.15 -31.67
N GLY A 108 -21.32 -35.62 -32.34
CA GLY A 108 -22.56 -36.31 -32.66
C GLY A 108 -22.46 -36.86 -34.08
N GLU A 109 -21.79 -37.99 -34.23
CA GLU A 109 -22.00 -38.88 -35.37
C GLU A 109 -23.46 -39.37 -35.35
N GLU A 110 -24.38 -38.68 -36.03
CA GLU A 110 -25.64 -39.29 -36.44
C GLU A 110 -25.99 -38.89 -37.88
N ASP A 111 -25.80 -39.88 -38.75
CA ASP A 111 -26.37 -39.97 -40.08
C ASP A 111 -27.81 -39.43 -40.13
N SER A 112 -28.08 -38.50 -41.04
CA SER A 112 -29.29 -38.56 -41.88
C SER A 112 -29.30 -37.49 -42.96
N SER A 113 -29.32 -37.99 -44.19
CA SER A 113 -29.50 -37.27 -45.43
C SER A 113 -30.87 -36.62 -45.47
N SER A 114 -30.93 -35.30 -45.64
CA SER A 114 -32.08 -34.65 -46.29
C SER A 114 -31.63 -33.32 -46.91
N GLU A 115 -31.48 -33.36 -48.23
CA GLU A 115 -31.44 -32.19 -49.09
C GLU A 115 -32.67 -31.32 -48.82
N SER A 116 -32.45 -30.07 -48.44
CA SER A 116 -33.46 -29.01 -48.53
C SER A 116 -32.75 -27.70 -48.81
N ASP A 117 -32.65 -27.45 -50.10
CA ASP A 117 -32.33 -26.20 -50.76
C ASP A 117 -33.30 -25.11 -50.29
N SER A 118 -32.80 -24.16 -49.50
CA SER A 118 -33.44 -22.86 -49.32
C SER A 118 -32.34 -21.82 -49.22
N GLY A 119 -31.99 -21.24 -50.37
CA GLY A 119 -31.18 -20.03 -50.46
C GLY A 119 -31.78 -18.94 -49.60
N PHE A 120 -31.12 -18.65 -48.49
CA PHE A 120 -31.33 -17.48 -47.69
C PHE A 120 -29.99 -16.76 -47.63
N ASP A 121 -29.81 -15.78 -48.51
CA ASP A 121 -28.71 -14.84 -48.48
C ASP A 121 -28.85 -14.01 -47.19
N PHE A 122 -28.41 -14.56 -46.07
CA PHE A 122 -28.16 -13.78 -44.87
C PHE A 122 -26.88 -13.01 -45.17
N GLU A 123 -27.06 -11.76 -45.59
CA GLU A 123 -26.04 -10.72 -45.58
C GLU A 123 -25.39 -10.80 -44.20
N THR A 124 -24.23 -11.44 -44.12
CA THR A 124 -23.35 -11.46 -42.96
C THR A 124 -23.04 -10.00 -42.72
N SER A 125 -23.86 -9.36 -41.88
CA SER A 125 -23.56 -8.07 -41.31
C SER A 125 -22.27 -8.34 -40.55
N ASP A 126 -21.16 -7.91 -41.15
CA ASP A 126 -19.86 -7.87 -40.52
C ASP A 126 -20.13 -7.42 -39.08
N PRO A 127 -19.91 -8.28 -38.06
CA PRO A 127 -20.02 -7.82 -36.70
C PRO A 127 -18.98 -6.73 -36.62
N ASP A 128 -19.44 -5.48 -36.63
CA ASP A 128 -18.60 -4.31 -36.45
C ASP A 128 -17.69 -4.67 -35.30
N GLU A 129 -16.42 -4.88 -35.67
CA GLU A 129 -15.33 -5.21 -34.79
C GLU A 129 -15.18 -3.95 -33.95
N PHE A 130 -16.01 -3.87 -32.90
CA PHE A 130 -15.77 -3.00 -31.77
C PHE A 130 -14.51 -3.58 -31.11
N THR A 131 -13.36 -3.38 -31.77
CA THR A 131 -12.15 -3.01 -31.07
C THR A 131 -12.57 -1.82 -30.23
N SER A 132 -13.05 -2.11 -29.02
CA SER A 132 -13.06 -1.18 -27.93
C SER A 132 -11.71 -0.49 -28.04
N GLU A 133 -11.72 0.79 -28.40
CA GLU A 133 -10.52 1.61 -28.36
C GLU A 133 -10.07 1.52 -26.89
N GLU A 134 -9.19 0.56 -26.61
CA GLU A 134 -8.62 0.34 -25.28
C GLU A 134 -8.11 1.70 -24.86
N ASP A 135 -8.74 2.26 -23.83
CA ASP A 135 -8.47 3.63 -23.42
C ASP A 135 -6.96 3.71 -23.17
N PRO A 136 -6.20 4.49 -23.98
CA PRO A 136 -4.73 4.45 -23.97
C PRO A 136 -4.15 4.91 -22.62
N SER A 137 -5.00 5.36 -21.70
CA SER A 137 -4.67 5.69 -20.31
C SER A 137 -4.22 4.49 -19.47
N HIS A 138 -4.54 3.25 -19.84
CA HIS A 138 -4.04 2.04 -19.14
C HIS A 138 -2.69 1.53 -19.63
N SER A 139 -2.10 2.18 -20.65
CA SER A 139 -0.89 1.64 -21.29
C SER A 139 0.34 1.58 -20.37
N TYR A 140 0.40 2.46 -19.36
CA TYR A 140 1.57 2.64 -18.48
C TYR A 140 1.67 1.67 -17.32
N ASP A 141 0.61 0.93 -17.02
CA ASP A 141 0.67 -0.07 -15.94
C ASP A 141 1.47 -1.31 -16.33
N GLN A 142 1.91 -1.41 -17.59
CA GLN A 142 2.84 -2.40 -18.06
C GLN A 142 4.07 -1.76 -18.70
N GLY A 143 5.22 -2.37 -18.48
CA GLY A 143 6.41 -2.06 -19.26
C GLY A 143 7.55 -3.03 -19.01
N SER A 144 8.70 -2.70 -19.57
CA SER A 144 9.94 -3.46 -19.38
C SER A 144 11.16 -2.57 -19.43
N SER A 145 12.33 -3.17 -19.25
CA SER A 145 13.63 -2.56 -19.49
C SER A 145 13.80 -1.98 -20.92
N ARG A 146 12.90 -2.31 -21.85
CA ARG A 146 12.84 -1.71 -23.21
C ARG A 146 12.08 -0.39 -23.28
N GLY A 147 11.32 -0.04 -22.24
CA GLY A 147 10.55 1.18 -22.15
C GLY A 147 9.16 1.00 -21.55
N PRO A 148 8.47 2.13 -21.29
CA PRO A 148 7.07 2.10 -20.87
C PRO A 148 6.21 1.50 -21.99
N ASN A 149 5.12 0.84 -21.62
CA ASN A 149 4.14 0.26 -22.54
C ASN A 149 4.73 -0.80 -23.48
N THR A 150 5.92 -1.32 -23.17
CA THR A 150 6.58 -2.39 -23.93
C THR A 150 6.59 -3.64 -23.07
N PRO A 151 5.67 -4.59 -23.32
CA PRO A 151 5.60 -5.84 -22.57
C PRO A 151 6.93 -6.61 -22.59
N ALA A 152 7.25 -7.28 -21.49
CA ALA A 152 8.50 -8.04 -21.40
C ALA A 152 8.52 -9.26 -22.34
N ASP A 153 7.36 -9.81 -22.70
CA ASP A 153 7.21 -10.93 -23.64
C ASP A 153 7.62 -10.61 -25.09
N THR A 154 7.89 -9.34 -25.41
CA THR A 154 8.50 -8.93 -26.67
C THR A 154 9.99 -9.29 -26.76
N CYS A 155 10.62 -9.61 -25.63
CA CYS A 155 12.00 -10.07 -25.53
C CYS A 155 12.08 -11.61 -25.67
N GLU A 156 13.19 -12.15 -26.18
CA GLU A 156 13.38 -13.61 -26.32
C GLU A 156 13.49 -14.29 -24.94
N GLU A 157 14.24 -13.68 -24.03
CA GLU A 157 14.34 -14.10 -22.62
C GLU A 157 13.92 -12.93 -21.71
N TRP A 158 12.97 -13.21 -20.80
CA TRP A 158 12.37 -12.19 -19.96
C TRP A 158 11.89 -12.77 -18.62
N VAL A 159 11.76 -11.86 -17.64
CA VAL A 159 11.07 -12.10 -16.36
C VAL A 159 10.24 -10.86 -16.04
N GLU A 160 8.97 -11.05 -15.68
CA GLU A 160 8.01 -9.97 -15.41
C GLU A 160 7.38 -10.16 -14.02
N VAL A 161 7.37 -9.10 -13.22
CA VAL A 161 6.58 -9.05 -11.98
C VAL A 161 5.14 -8.63 -12.32
N ARG A 162 4.16 -9.41 -11.89
CA ARG A 162 2.73 -9.14 -12.06
C ARG A 162 2.08 -8.95 -10.70
N ALA A 163 1.62 -7.73 -10.44
CA ALA A 163 0.83 -7.41 -9.26
C ALA A 163 -0.62 -7.19 -9.68
N THR A 164 -1.55 -7.89 -9.02
CA THR A 164 -2.99 -7.64 -9.15
C THR A 164 -3.47 -7.12 -7.81
N VAL A 165 -4.08 -5.93 -7.81
CA VAL A 165 -4.60 -5.29 -6.59
C VAL A 165 -6.08 -5.05 -6.78
N ALA A 166 -6.89 -5.48 -5.80
CA ALA A 166 -8.33 -5.35 -5.84
C ALA A 166 -8.83 -4.74 -4.53
N TYR A 167 -9.38 -3.52 -4.60
CA TYR A 167 -10.01 -2.89 -3.45
C TYR A 167 -11.43 -3.42 -3.25
N THR A 168 -11.77 -3.73 -2.01
CA THR A 168 -13.16 -3.92 -1.61
C THR A 168 -13.85 -2.56 -1.46
N SER A 169 -15.18 -2.53 -1.52
CA SER A 169 -15.92 -1.26 -1.36
C SER A 169 -15.66 -0.68 0.04
N GLU A 170 -15.60 0.65 0.16
CA GLU A 170 -15.39 1.36 1.46
C GLU A 170 -16.40 0.97 2.56
N TYR A 171 -17.53 0.37 2.19
CA TYR A 171 -18.59 -0.08 3.09
C TYR A 171 -18.53 -1.57 3.41
N SER A 172 -17.64 -2.32 2.76
CA SER A 172 -17.46 -3.73 3.07
C SER A 172 -16.50 -3.88 4.23
N GLU A 173 -16.82 -4.82 5.12
CA GLU A 173 -15.87 -5.34 6.10
C GLU A 173 -14.91 -6.35 5.45
N ASP A 174 -15.08 -6.64 4.15
CA ASP A 174 -14.20 -7.52 3.39
C ASP A 174 -12.85 -6.85 3.11
N TRP A 175 -11.80 -7.66 3.12
CA TRP A 175 -10.41 -7.25 2.97
C TRP A 175 -10.07 -6.94 1.51
N SER A 176 -9.19 -5.97 1.29
CA SER A 176 -8.61 -5.77 -0.05
C SER A 176 -7.66 -6.93 -0.35
N ALA A 177 -7.62 -7.34 -1.61
CA ALA A 177 -6.87 -8.51 -2.04
C ALA A 177 -5.71 -8.10 -2.95
N VAL A 178 -4.60 -8.84 -2.82
CA VAL A 178 -3.39 -8.65 -3.62
C VAL A 178 -2.93 -10.04 -4.10
N GLU A 179 -2.45 -10.15 -5.33
CA GLU A 179 -1.72 -11.31 -5.83
C GLU A 179 -0.43 -10.81 -6.48
N LEU A 180 0.70 -11.41 -6.12
CA LEU A 180 2.00 -11.05 -6.67
C LEU A 180 2.62 -12.29 -7.33
N THR A 181 2.50 -12.37 -8.64
CA THR A 181 3.10 -13.46 -9.42
C THR A 181 4.34 -12.97 -10.15
N VAL A 182 5.34 -13.83 -10.26
CA VAL A 182 6.45 -13.62 -11.18
C VAL A 182 6.28 -14.59 -12.35
N GLU A 183 6.38 -14.09 -13.57
CA GLU A 183 6.36 -14.89 -14.79
C GLU A 183 7.71 -14.78 -15.52
N GLN A 184 8.02 -15.77 -16.34
CA GLN A 184 9.23 -15.81 -17.15
C GLN A 184 8.96 -16.39 -18.54
N SER A 185 9.93 -16.26 -19.43
CA SER A 185 9.88 -16.93 -20.72
C SER A 185 9.75 -18.47 -20.52
N PRO A 186 8.86 -19.14 -21.28
CA PRO A 186 8.47 -20.53 -21.01
C PRO A 186 9.62 -21.54 -21.04
N ASP A 187 10.70 -21.21 -21.76
CA ASP A 187 11.86 -22.08 -21.96
C ASP A 187 13.05 -21.75 -21.04
N SER A 188 12.95 -20.75 -20.17
CA SER A 188 14.10 -20.28 -19.37
C SER A 188 14.54 -21.25 -18.28
N GLY A 189 13.64 -22.06 -17.73
CA GLY A 189 13.94 -23.01 -16.64
C GLY A 189 14.52 -22.36 -15.37
N MET A 190 14.41 -21.04 -15.21
CA MET A 190 14.87 -20.33 -14.03
C MET A 190 13.93 -20.63 -12.85
N GLU A 191 14.50 -20.69 -11.65
CA GLU A 191 13.75 -20.76 -10.40
C GLU A 191 13.32 -19.35 -10.04
N LEU A 192 12.00 -19.16 -9.90
CA LEU A 192 11.39 -17.86 -9.69
C LEU A 192 11.20 -17.58 -8.20
N PRO A 193 11.43 -16.33 -7.75
CA PRO A 193 11.17 -15.98 -6.36
C PRO A 193 9.68 -16.10 -6.06
N HIS A 194 9.40 -16.52 -4.84
CA HIS A 194 8.06 -16.60 -4.28
C HIS A 194 7.70 -15.29 -3.58
N GLU A 195 6.40 -15.09 -3.32
CA GLU A 195 5.89 -13.90 -2.63
C GLU A 195 6.55 -13.66 -1.26
N SER A 196 6.91 -14.75 -0.55
CA SER A 196 7.65 -14.67 0.71
C SER A 196 9.00 -13.97 0.58
N ASP A 197 9.68 -14.13 -0.57
CA ASP A 197 11.00 -13.54 -0.79
C ASP A 197 10.88 -12.02 -0.97
N PHE A 198 9.76 -11.54 -1.53
CA PHE A 198 9.44 -10.12 -1.59
C PHE A 198 9.06 -9.56 -0.20
N ALA A 199 8.31 -10.33 0.59
CA ALA A 199 7.95 -9.95 1.95
C ALA A 199 9.19 -9.75 2.85
N GLU A 200 10.23 -10.58 2.69
CA GLU A 200 11.52 -10.41 3.39
C GLU A 200 12.23 -9.08 3.05
N LEU A 201 11.96 -8.51 1.88
CA LEU A 201 12.45 -7.20 1.47
C LEU A 201 11.53 -6.03 1.90
N GLY A 202 10.45 -6.32 2.63
CA GLY A 202 9.45 -5.34 3.05
C GLY A 202 8.43 -4.98 1.98
N ILE A 203 8.33 -5.79 0.92
CA ILE A 203 7.32 -5.65 -0.13
C ILE A 203 6.16 -6.60 0.25
N THR A 204 5.17 -6.05 0.94
CA THR A 204 4.04 -6.81 1.52
C THR A 204 2.70 -6.40 0.91
N ALA A 205 1.65 -7.21 1.09
CA ALA A 205 0.31 -6.91 0.59
C ALA A 205 -0.25 -5.57 1.13
N GLU A 206 0.04 -5.22 2.38
CA GLU A 206 -0.39 -3.93 2.98
C GLU A 206 0.21 -2.74 2.23
N ARG A 207 1.49 -2.86 1.84
CA ARG A 207 2.16 -1.84 1.04
C ARG A 207 1.58 -1.73 -0.36
N PHE A 208 1.20 -2.84 -0.99
CA PHE A 208 0.50 -2.82 -2.26
C PHE A 208 -0.86 -2.13 -2.17
N ILE A 209 -1.59 -2.29 -1.07
CA ILE A 209 -2.86 -1.59 -0.86
C ILE A 209 -2.64 -0.09 -0.69
N GLU A 210 -1.66 0.31 0.12
CA GLU A 210 -1.38 1.72 0.41
C GLU A 210 -0.79 2.48 -0.80
N ALA A 211 0.13 1.83 -1.52
CA ALA A 211 0.91 2.44 -2.60
C ALA A 211 1.22 1.42 -3.71
N PRO A 212 0.23 1.01 -4.53
CA PRO A 212 0.39 -0.09 -5.49
C PRO A 212 1.44 0.21 -6.57
N VAL A 213 1.50 1.45 -7.07
CA VAL A 213 2.46 1.90 -8.08
C VAL A 213 3.89 1.81 -7.56
N ASP A 214 4.17 2.47 -6.43
CA ASP A 214 5.51 2.49 -5.82
C ASP A 214 5.97 1.08 -5.42
N THR A 215 5.06 0.28 -4.85
CA THR A 215 5.37 -1.07 -4.38
C THR A 215 5.63 -2.03 -5.55
N THR A 216 4.86 -1.93 -6.64
CA THR A 216 5.13 -2.69 -7.89
C THR A 216 6.49 -2.33 -8.48
N GLY A 217 6.83 -1.04 -8.53
CA GLY A 217 8.15 -0.60 -8.99
C GLY A 217 9.29 -1.15 -8.13
N GLN A 218 9.13 -1.13 -6.80
CA GLN A 218 10.10 -1.72 -5.87
C GLN A 218 10.25 -3.23 -6.05
N ALA A 219 9.15 -3.95 -6.27
CA ALA A 219 9.17 -5.39 -6.58
C ALA A 219 9.93 -5.68 -7.88
N ALA A 220 9.65 -4.93 -8.94
CA ALA A 220 10.36 -5.08 -10.21
C ALA A 220 11.87 -4.82 -10.08
N LEU A 221 12.28 -3.81 -9.30
CA LEU A 221 13.69 -3.49 -9.05
C LEU A 221 14.38 -4.50 -8.12
N ALA A 222 13.64 -5.14 -7.23
CA ALA A 222 14.15 -6.20 -6.36
C ALA A 222 14.37 -7.53 -7.10
N LEU A 223 13.62 -7.76 -8.18
CA LEU A 223 13.62 -9.03 -8.91
C LEU A 223 15.03 -9.49 -9.37
N PRO A 224 15.90 -8.65 -9.98
CA PRO A 224 17.25 -9.08 -10.36
C PRO A 224 18.11 -9.48 -9.16
N LEU A 225 17.90 -8.86 -7.99
CA LEU A 225 18.59 -9.22 -6.77
C LEU A 225 18.12 -10.59 -6.26
N LEU A 226 16.81 -10.81 -6.18
CA LEU A 226 16.22 -12.08 -5.74
C LEU A 226 16.65 -13.25 -6.62
N LEU A 227 16.57 -13.09 -7.94
CA LEU A 227 17.02 -14.12 -8.88
C LEU A 227 18.52 -14.43 -8.78
N SER A 228 19.33 -13.45 -8.37
CA SER A 228 20.77 -13.68 -8.12
C SER A 228 21.04 -14.43 -6.81
N GLN A 229 20.17 -14.27 -5.81
CA GLN A 229 20.28 -14.99 -4.52
C GLN A 229 19.89 -16.46 -4.68
N GLU A 230 18.87 -16.74 -5.48
CA GLU A 230 18.44 -18.12 -5.81
C GLU A 230 19.40 -18.82 -6.79
N GLY A 231 20.39 -18.10 -7.33
CA GLY A 231 21.36 -18.64 -8.28
C GLY A 231 20.84 -18.80 -9.71
N SER A 232 19.61 -18.34 -9.99
CA SER A 232 19.03 -18.24 -11.33
C SER A 232 19.80 -17.25 -12.21
N LEU A 233 20.38 -16.21 -11.61
CA LEU A 233 21.30 -15.28 -12.29
C LEU A 233 22.74 -15.48 -11.80
N PRO A 234 23.76 -15.27 -12.66
CA PRO A 234 25.14 -15.33 -12.24
C PRO A 234 25.41 -14.31 -11.15
N ALA A 235 25.83 -14.79 -9.98
CA ALA A 235 26.21 -13.94 -8.85
C ALA A 235 27.24 -12.91 -9.31
N ARG A 236 27.00 -11.64 -8.96
CA ARG A 236 27.92 -10.55 -9.28
C ARG A 236 29.30 -10.92 -8.71
N PRO A 237 30.38 -10.93 -9.52
CA PRO A 237 31.72 -10.86 -8.97
C PRO A 237 31.73 -9.56 -8.18
N ALA A 238 31.78 -9.67 -6.84
CA ALA A 238 31.86 -8.49 -5.98
C ALA A 238 32.89 -7.58 -6.61
N GLU A 239 32.48 -6.36 -6.99
CA GLU A 239 33.38 -5.39 -7.60
C GLU A 239 34.55 -5.31 -6.65
N SER A 240 35.62 -5.99 -7.05
CA SER A 240 36.82 -6.04 -6.26
C SER A 240 37.26 -4.61 -6.34
N SER A 241 37.00 -3.88 -5.26
CA SER A 241 37.28 -2.47 -5.15
C SER A 241 38.78 -2.34 -5.29
N THR A 242 39.24 -2.27 -6.54
CA THR A 242 40.66 -2.29 -6.94
C THR A 242 41.20 -0.86 -6.84
N GLY A 243 40.60 -0.08 -5.94
CA GLY A 243 41.19 1.08 -5.34
C GLY A 243 41.67 0.66 -3.96
N THR A 244 42.94 0.28 -3.88
CA THR A 244 43.73 0.58 -2.68
C THR A 244 43.84 2.11 -2.59
N GLN A 245 42.72 2.81 -2.36
CA GLN A 245 42.84 4.04 -1.59
C GLN A 245 43.40 3.56 -0.25
N PRO A 246 44.53 4.14 0.21
CA PRO A 246 44.94 3.97 1.60
C PRO A 246 43.67 4.17 2.41
N GLU A 247 43.30 3.18 3.22
CA GLU A 247 42.20 3.33 4.16
C GLU A 247 42.48 4.65 4.89
N GLU A 248 41.79 5.71 4.48
CA GLU A 248 41.76 6.95 5.22
C GLU A 248 41.01 6.52 6.45
N SER A 249 41.81 6.10 7.44
CA SER A 249 41.39 5.43 8.65
C SER A 249 40.17 6.17 9.11
N LEU A 250 39.01 5.51 8.93
CA LEU A 250 37.73 6.08 9.29
C LEU A 250 37.94 6.73 10.64
N PRO A 251 37.59 8.02 10.79
CA PRO A 251 37.84 8.74 12.04
C PRO A 251 37.42 7.81 13.15
N ASP A 252 38.41 7.42 13.96
CA ASP A 252 38.33 6.37 14.98
C ASP A 252 36.94 6.46 15.57
N ALA A 253 36.10 5.44 15.31
CA ALA A 253 34.65 5.52 15.47
C ALA A 253 34.37 5.88 16.92
N GLY A 254 34.33 7.19 17.16
CA GLY A 254 34.76 7.74 18.42
C GLY A 254 33.58 7.72 19.33
N THR A 255 33.24 6.55 19.86
CA THR A 255 32.31 6.32 20.98
C THR A 255 31.03 7.17 20.98
N ALA A 256 30.59 7.68 19.83
CA ALA A 256 29.30 8.30 19.66
C ALA A 256 28.34 7.17 19.31
N ILE A 257 28.08 6.31 20.31
CA ILE A 257 27.17 5.16 20.24
C ILE A 257 25.82 5.67 19.71
N PRO A 258 25.47 5.44 18.43
CA PRO A 258 24.30 6.06 17.80
C PRO A 258 22.97 5.56 18.37
N GLY A 259 22.99 4.59 19.29
CA GLY A 259 21.82 4.09 20.01
C GLY A 259 21.60 4.70 21.40
N LEU A 260 22.61 5.31 22.04
CA LEU A 260 22.48 5.72 23.45
C LEU A 260 21.47 6.86 23.63
N TRP A 261 21.40 7.76 22.66
CA TRP A 261 20.40 8.83 22.65
C TRP A 261 18.97 8.28 22.49
N ARG A 262 18.78 7.25 21.66
CA ARG A 262 17.50 6.54 21.50
C ARG A 262 17.09 5.83 22.79
N TRP A 263 18.04 5.19 23.48
CA TRP A 263 17.79 4.57 24.80
C TRP A 263 17.49 5.59 25.89
N ILE A 264 18.13 6.76 25.89
CA ILE A 264 17.83 7.85 26.81
C ILE A 264 16.41 8.37 26.56
N TRP A 265 16.03 8.60 25.30
CA TRP A 265 14.67 9.03 24.95
C TRP A 265 13.62 8.01 25.35
N LEU A 266 13.84 6.72 25.09
CA LEU A 266 12.96 5.65 25.54
C LEU A 266 12.86 5.58 27.07
N GLY A 267 13.97 5.78 27.78
CA GLY A 267 13.99 5.85 29.24
C GLY A 267 13.19 7.02 29.80
N VAL A 268 13.31 8.21 29.20
CA VAL A 268 12.54 9.40 29.59
C VAL A 268 11.06 9.20 29.32
N LEU A 269 10.70 8.68 28.14
CA LEU A 269 9.30 8.46 27.75
C LEU A 269 8.65 7.42 28.69
N GLY A 270 9.35 6.32 28.98
CA GLY A 270 8.93 5.33 29.96
C GLY A 270 8.71 5.91 31.37
N ALA A 271 9.65 6.75 31.84
CA ALA A 271 9.51 7.41 33.14
C ALA A 271 8.29 8.35 33.20
N VAL A 272 8.04 9.12 32.14
CA VAL A 272 6.89 10.03 32.06
C VAL A 272 5.56 9.27 32.08
N THR A 273 5.46 8.13 31.39
CA THR A 273 4.25 7.28 31.43
C THR A 273 3.99 6.74 32.83
N VAL A 274 5.01 6.24 33.53
CA VAL A 274 4.85 5.72 34.90
C VAL A 274 4.42 6.82 35.87
N VAL A 275 5.05 8.00 35.78
CA VAL A 275 4.69 9.15 36.62
C VAL A 275 3.24 9.56 36.37
N SER A 276 2.82 9.65 35.10
CA SER A 276 1.44 10.03 34.73
C SER A 276 0.41 9.05 35.26
N LEU A 277 0.69 7.75 35.20
CA LEU A 277 -0.20 6.70 35.71
C LEU A 277 -0.34 6.78 37.24
N VAL A 278 0.75 7.01 37.96
CA VAL A 278 0.73 7.20 39.42
C VAL A 278 -0.08 8.44 39.81
N PHE A 279 0.11 9.58 39.12
CA PHE A 279 -0.66 10.79 39.39
C PHE A 279 -2.15 10.62 39.05
N GLY A 280 -2.49 9.90 37.98
CA GLY A 280 -3.88 9.58 37.64
C GLY A 280 -4.59 8.78 38.73
N VAL A 281 -3.95 7.73 39.26
CA VAL A 281 -4.51 6.90 40.34
C VAL A 281 -4.67 7.71 41.63
N VAL A 282 -3.68 8.52 42.01
CA VAL A 282 -3.76 9.36 43.22
C VAL A 282 -4.85 10.44 43.09
N GLY A 283 -5.05 10.98 41.89
CA GLY A 283 -6.11 11.95 41.59
C GLY A 283 -7.51 11.38 41.82
N ILE A 284 -7.76 10.15 41.34
CA ILE A 284 -9.06 9.48 41.49
C ILE A 284 -9.37 9.18 42.97
N VAL A 285 -8.37 8.76 43.76
CA VAL A 285 -8.58 8.47 45.18
C VAL A 285 -8.89 9.75 45.97
N ARG A 286 -8.22 10.87 45.66
CA ARG A 286 -8.50 12.17 46.30
C ARG A 286 -9.88 12.72 45.96
N GLN A 287 -10.37 12.55 44.73
CA GLN A 287 -11.71 12.99 44.35
C GLN A 287 -12.80 12.23 45.12
N ARG A 288 -12.62 10.92 45.35
CA ARG A 288 -13.57 10.13 46.15
C ARG A 288 -13.64 10.61 47.61
N SER A 289 -12.50 11.02 48.20
CA SER A 289 -12.50 11.55 49.56
C SER A 289 -13.08 12.97 49.68
N ALA A 290 -13.12 13.75 48.60
CA ALA A 290 -13.73 15.08 48.61
C ALA A 290 -15.26 15.03 48.52
N ASN A 291 -15.83 14.05 47.82
CA ASN A 291 -17.29 13.87 47.70
C ASN A 291 -17.96 13.26 48.96
N ASP A 292 -17.20 12.65 49.87
CA ASP A 292 -17.74 12.16 51.16
C ASP A 292 -17.93 13.28 52.21
N SER A 293 -17.69 14.54 51.85
CA SER A 293 -17.86 15.70 52.75
C SER A 293 -19.15 16.52 52.50
N ASP A 294 -20.08 16.05 51.66
CA ASP A 294 -21.33 16.75 51.44
C ASP A 294 -22.30 16.58 52.63
N GLY A 295 -22.47 17.68 53.36
CA GLY A 295 -23.51 17.85 54.35
C GLY A 295 -24.93 17.78 53.77
N PRO A 296 -25.97 17.80 54.62
CA PRO A 296 -27.35 17.55 54.23
C PRO A 296 -27.85 18.54 53.16
N PRO A 297 -28.68 18.07 52.20
CA PRO A 297 -29.14 18.88 51.07
C PRO A 297 -30.05 20.03 51.53
N PRO A 298 -29.94 21.23 50.92
CA PRO A 298 -30.87 22.33 51.18
C PRO A 298 -32.28 22.05 50.61
N PRO A 299 -33.33 22.60 51.24
CA PRO A 299 -34.73 22.34 50.87
C PRO A 299 -35.13 22.95 49.52
N HIS A 300 -35.96 22.21 48.80
CA HIS A 300 -36.53 22.50 47.49
C HIS A 300 -37.23 23.88 47.42
N GLN A 301 -36.91 24.66 46.38
CA GLN A 301 -37.72 25.81 45.94
C GLN A 301 -38.71 25.40 44.84
N PRO A 302 -39.95 25.93 44.85
CA PRO A 302 -40.98 25.60 43.87
C PRO A 302 -40.76 26.30 42.51
N PRO A 303 -41.23 25.70 41.39
CA PRO A 303 -41.02 26.23 40.04
C PRO A 303 -41.95 27.41 39.75
N GLY A 304 -41.36 28.58 39.48
CA GLY A 304 -42.05 29.74 38.92
C GLY A 304 -42.26 29.58 37.42
N GLY A 305 -43.52 29.63 36.99
CA GLY A 305 -43.93 29.50 35.60
C GLY A 305 -43.58 30.70 34.72
N GLY A 306 -43.05 30.41 33.54
CA GLY A 306 -42.95 31.32 32.40
C GLY A 306 -43.58 30.68 31.15
N PRO A 307 -44.13 31.48 30.21
CA PRO A 307 -44.87 31.00 29.05
C PRO A 307 -43.97 30.34 27.98
N PRO A 308 -44.53 29.48 27.10
CA PRO A 308 -43.76 28.65 26.18
C PRO A 308 -43.18 29.46 25.02
N SER A 309 -41.85 29.56 24.99
CA SER A 309 -41.07 29.92 23.80
C SER A 309 -41.14 28.76 22.82
N GLY A 310 -41.49 29.04 21.56
CA GLY A 310 -41.56 28.04 20.49
C GLY A 310 -40.23 27.32 20.24
N PRO A 311 -40.27 26.16 19.56
CA PRO A 311 -39.10 25.33 19.32
C PRO A 311 -38.03 26.12 18.52
N PRO A 312 -36.76 26.11 18.97
CA PRO A 312 -35.67 26.65 18.18
C PRO A 312 -35.55 25.84 16.88
N GLY A 313 -35.52 26.54 15.75
CA GLY A 313 -35.22 25.92 14.46
C GLY A 313 -33.87 25.20 14.51
N PRO A 314 -33.68 24.14 13.71
CA PRO A 314 -32.45 23.38 13.68
C PRO A 314 -31.27 24.31 13.33
N PRO A 315 -30.13 24.18 14.02
CA PRO A 315 -28.93 24.94 13.69
C PRO A 315 -28.52 24.61 12.26
N THR A 316 -28.36 25.65 11.44
CA THR A 316 -27.79 25.52 10.10
C THR A 316 -26.40 24.90 10.25
N PRO A 317 -26.09 23.79 9.57
CA PRO A 317 -24.78 23.17 9.64
C PRO A 317 -23.71 24.18 9.17
N PRO A 318 -22.55 24.25 9.86
CA PRO A 318 -21.44 25.05 9.39
C PRO A 318 -21.07 24.61 7.97
N GLY A 319 -20.96 25.58 7.06
CA GLY A 319 -20.53 25.31 5.69
C GLY A 319 -19.18 24.59 5.67
N PRO A 320 -18.93 23.72 4.69
CA PRO A 320 -17.69 22.95 4.61
C PRO A 320 -16.49 23.91 4.64
N PRO A 321 -15.43 23.57 5.40
CA PRO A 321 -14.18 24.32 5.35
C PRO A 321 -13.70 24.39 3.91
N GLY A 322 -13.40 25.60 3.44
CA GLY A 322 -12.83 25.79 2.11
C GLY A 322 -11.57 24.94 1.95
N PRO A 323 -11.27 24.48 0.72
CA PRO A 323 -10.11 23.62 0.47
C PRO A 323 -8.83 24.27 1.02
N PRO A 324 -7.96 23.49 1.68
CA PRO A 324 -6.69 24.00 2.19
C PRO A 324 -5.88 24.61 1.03
N ALA A 325 -5.28 25.77 1.27
CA ALA A 325 -4.35 26.36 0.31
C ALA A 325 -3.23 25.35 0.01
N PRO A 326 -2.83 25.19 -1.26
CA PRO A 326 -1.81 24.21 -1.63
C PRO A 326 -0.49 24.50 -0.89
N PRO A 327 0.25 23.45 -0.48
CA PRO A 327 1.51 23.59 0.21
C PRO A 327 2.51 24.39 -0.64
N GLN A 328 3.00 25.49 -0.10
CA GLN A 328 4.04 26.30 -0.73
C GLN A 328 5.40 25.65 -0.43
N TRP A 329 5.99 25.02 -1.44
CA TRP A 329 7.32 24.41 -1.32
C TRP A 329 8.40 25.50 -1.29
N PRO A 330 9.45 25.37 -0.45
CA PRO A 330 10.57 26.30 -0.45
C PRO A 330 11.29 26.24 -1.80
N GLY A 331 11.18 27.30 -2.60
CA GLY A 331 11.81 27.41 -3.92
C GLY A 331 10.89 27.85 -5.05
N GLN A 332 9.58 27.95 -4.82
CA GLN A 332 8.65 28.41 -5.85
C GLN A 332 8.78 29.94 -6.03
N PRO A 333 9.15 30.44 -7.23
CA PRO A 333 9.13 31.87 -7.50
C PRO A 333 7.69 32.40 -7.37
N PRO A 334 7.48 33.63 -6.87
CA PRO A 334 6.15 34.19 -6.73
C PRO A 334 5.42 34.17 -8.08
N PRO A 335 4.11 33.87 -8.12
CA PRO A 335 3.35 33.90 -9.35
C PRO A 335 3.44 35.31 -9.94
N ASP A 336 4.01 35.40 -11.14
CA ASP A 336 4.02 36.63 -11.91
C ASP A 336 2.59 37.14 -12.01
N GLY A 337 2.38 38.39 -11.57
CA GLY A 337 1.10 39.07 -11.61
C GLY A 337 0.59 39.17 -13.05
N GLY A 338 -0.13 38.13 -13.48
CA GLY A 338 -0.74 38.04 -14.79
C GLY A 338 -1.70 39.21 -14.98
N ALA A 339 -1.47 39.98 -16.03
CA ALA A 339 -2.38 41.03 -16.46
C ALA A 339 -3.80 40.45 -16.64
N PRO A 340 -4.86 41.21 -16.30
CA PRO A 340 -6.23 40.73 -16.41
C PRO A 340 -6.54 40.29 -17.86
N PRO A 341 -7.31 39.21 -18.03
CA PRO A 341 -7.68 38.71 -19.35
C PRO A 341 -8.43 39.80 -20.14
N PRO A 342 -8.17 39.94 -21.45
CA PRO A 342 -8.90 40.88 -22.28
C PRO A 342 -10.39 40.52 -22.31
N PRO A 343 -11.29 41.52 -22.38
CA PRO A 343 -12.73 41.27 -22.43
C PRO A 343 -13.10 40.45 -23.66
N PRO A 344 -14.15 39.61 -23.57
CA PRO A 344 -14.59 38.76 -24.67
C PRO A 344 -14.94 39.62 -25.89
N ARG A 345 -14.31 39.29 -27.03
CA ARG A 345 -14.64 39.89 -28.32
C ARG A 345 -16.05 39.46 -28.70
N GLY A 346 -16.97 40.43 -28.73
CA GLY A 346 -18.33 40.20 -29.20
C GLY A 346 -18.34 39.65 -30.61
N MET A 347 -19.14 38.61 -30.84
CA MET A 347 -19.41 38.03 -32.15
C MET A 347 -19.98 39.11 -33.09
N SER A 348 -19.32 39.29 -34.23
CA SER A 348 -19.81 40.12 -35.32
C SER A 348 -21.08 39.50 -35.90
N PRO A 349 -22.21 40.23 -35.97
CA PRO A 349 -23.42 39.75 -36.61
C PRO A 349 -23.28 39.88 -38.12
N GLY A 350 -23.02 38.77 -38.80
CA GLY A 350 -22.94 38.79 -40.26
C GLY A 350 -22.52 37.48 -40.88
N ASP A 351 -23.21 36.38 -40.56
CA ASP A 351 -23.30 35.21 -41.44
C ASP A 351 -24.66 34.55 -41.21
N ARG A 352 -25.60 34.84 -42.12
CA ARG A 352 -26.84 34.10 -42.37
C ARG A 352 -27.13 34.11 -43.86
#